data_AF-X0VZF0-F1
#
_entry.id   AF-X0VZF0-F1
#
_cell.length_a   1.000
_cell.length_b   1.000
_cell.length_c   1.000
_cell.angle_alpha   90.00
_cell.angle_beta   90.00
_cell.angle_gamma   90.00
#
_symmetry.space_group_name_H-M   'P 1'
#
loop_
_entity.id
_entity.type
_entity.pdbx_description
1 polymer ?
#
loop_
_entity_poly.entity_id
_entity_poly.type
_entity_poly.pdbx_seq_one_letter_code
_entity_poly.pdbx_strand_id
1 'polypeptide(L)'
;MEARDLLASVSQASDETEFYTPLPDGYKLGQCRYVIVVGTVMSGLGKGIFSSSLAKLLKDKGFVVAPIKLEGYLNIDSGTLNPYRHGEVFVLDDGKECDMDLGTYERMLDQELCSDNFATSGQILTEVLEKERKGSYLGRDVQMIPHVTGEV
;
A
#
# COMPACT_ATOMS: atom_id res chain seq x y z
N MET A 1 13.83 14.85 22.51
CA MET A 1 14.75 15.49 21.56
C MET A 1 14.22 16.90 21.34
N GLU A 2 14.97 17.93 21.74
CA GLU A 2 14.54 19.33 21.70
C GLU A 2 14.41 19.81 20.24
N ALA A 3 13.42 20.66 19.94
CA ALA A 3 13.16 21.13 18.56
C ALA A 3 14.37 21.83 17.91
N ARG A 4 15.28 22.38 18.72
CA ARG A 4 16.54 22.99 18.25
C ARG A 4 17.52 21.98 17.68
N ASP A 5 17.60 20.79 18.24
CA ASP A 5 18.54 19.75 17.79
C ASP A 5 18.11 19.19 16.43
N LEU A 6 16.80 19.11 16.19
CA LEU A 6 16.22 18.65 14.93
C LEU A 6 16.42 19.67 13.79
N LEU A 7 16.29 20.98 14.07
CA LEU A 7 16.57 22.02 13.08
C LEU A 7 18.06 22.09 12.71
N ALA A 8 18.94 21.84 13.68
CA ALA A 8 20.38 21.84 13.44
C ALA A 8 20.82 20.67 12.53
N SER A 9 20.28 19.46 12.74
CA SER A 9 20.61 18.28 11.94
C SER A 9 20.08 18.37 10.50
N VAL A 10 18.93 19.02 10.30
CA VAL A 10 18.29 19.20 8.99
C VAL A 10 18.99 20.27 8.14
N SER A 11 19.64 21.26 8.76
CA SER A 11 20.25 22.40 8.06
C SER A 11 21.35 22.04 7.04
N GLN A 12 21.93 20.85 7.16
CA GLN A 12 23.02 20.38 6.28
C GLN A 12 22.59 19.29 5.31
N ALA A 13 21.35 18.81 5.37
CA ALA A 13 20.84 17.79 4.46
C ALA A 13 20.15 18.47 3.26
N SER A 14 20.63 18.18 2.06
CA SER A 14 19.99 18.60 0.81
C SER A 14 19.85 17.41 -0.12
N ASP A 15 18.66 16.82 -0.21
CA ASP A 15 18.37 15.85 -1.27
C ASP A 15 18.10 16.60 -2.57
N GLU A 16 18.91 16.34 -3.60
CA GLU A 16 19.00 17.13 -4.83
C GLU A 16 17.77 17.06 -5.76
N THR A 17 16.73 16.27 -5.46
CA THR A 17 15.58 16.13 -6.37
C THR A 17 14.23 16.12 -5.65
N GLU A 18 13.29 16.92 -6.16
CA GLU A 18 11.85 16.85 -5.82
C GLU A 18 11.18 15.57 -6.33
N PHE A 19 11.88 14.73 -7.10
CA PHE A 19 11.38 13.45 -7.57
C PHE A 19 11.70 12.36 -6.56
N TYR A 20 10.76 12.12 -5.63
CA TYR A 20 10.79 10.95 -4.78
C TYR A 20 10.19 9.76 -5.55
N THR A 21 11.05 8.97 -6.18
CA THR A 21 10.68 7.64 -6.70
C THR A 21 11.66 6.63 -6.12
N PRO A 22 11.50 6.25 -4.84
CA PRO A 22 12.32 5.21 -4.28
C PRO A 22 12.01 3.91 -5.03
N LEU A 23 12.99 3.37 -5.74
CA LEU A 23 12.90 1.97 -6.15
C LEU A 23 13.01 1.14 -4.87
N PRO A 24 12.12 0.16 -4.64
CA PRO A 24 12.23 -0.70 -3.46
C PRO A 24 13.60 -1.37 -3.40
N ASP A 25 14.11 -1.58 -2.19
CA ASP A 25 15.38 -2.25 -1.99
C ASP A 25 15.37 -3.63 -2.67
N GLY A 26 16.39 -3.88 -3.49
CA GLY A 26 16.51 -5.13 -4.25
C GLY A 26 15.63 -5.21 -5.51
N TYR A 27 14.88 -4.15 -5.87
CA TYR A 27 14.14 -4.11 -7.13
C TYR A 27 15.07 -4.24 -8.34
N LYS A 28 14.77 -5.20 -9.22
CA LYS A 28 15.48 -5.43 -10.47
C LYS A 28 14.56 -5.13 -11.64
N LEU A 29 14.89 -4.09 -12.39
CA LEU A 29 14.11 -3.67 -13.56
C LEU A 29 13.90 -4.84 -14.52
N GLY A 30 12.65 -5.09 -14.89
CA GLY A 30 12.28 -6.14 -15.85
C GLY A 30 12.12 -7.56 -15.25
N GLN A 31 12.50 -7.79 -13.99
CA GLN A 31 12.25 -9.07 -13.31
C GLN A 31 10.84 -9.15 -12.70
N CYS A 32 10.31 -8.03 -12.20
CA CYS A 32 8.93 -7.92 -11.72
C CYS A 32 8.06 -7.19 -12.74
N ARG A 33 6.83 -7.68 -12.94
CA ARG A 33 5.82 -7.07 -13.81
C ARG A 33 4.60 -6.74 -12.96
N TYR A 34 4.09 -5.52 -13.09
CA TYR A 34 2.87 -5.08 -12.42
C TYR A 34 1.70 -5.15 -13.40
N VAL A 35 0.60 -5.75 -12.96
CA VAL A 35 -0.67 -5.75 -13.68
C VAL A 35 -1.67 -4.98 -12.81
N ILE A 36 -2.06 -3.79 -13.28
CA ILE A 36 -2.96 -2.90 -12.54
C ILE A 36 -4.40 -3.16 -12.98
N VAL A 37 -5.26 -3.52 -12.04
CA VAL A 37 -6.70 -3.73 -12.27
C VAL A 37 -7.48 -2.57 -11.70
N VAL A 38 -8.10 -1.77 -12.57
CA VAL A 38 -8.92 -0.59 -12.21
C VAL A 38 -10.36 -0.81 -12.69
N GLY A 39 -11.35 -0.28 -11.98
CA GLY A 39 -12.73 -0.18 -12.47
C GLY A 39 -13.25 1.24 -12.42
N THR A 40 -14.00 1.65 -13.44
CA THR A 40 -14.33 3.06 -13.71
C THR A 40 -15.80 3.40 -13.55
N VAL A 41 -16.72 2.48 -13.90
CA VAL A 41 -18.15 2.80 -14.04
C VAL A 41 -18.91 2.66 -12.72
N MET A 42 -18.84 1.48 -12.10
CA MET A 42 -19.52 1.19 -10.84
C MET A 42 -18.67 0.28 -9.95
N SER A 43 -18.81 0.47 -8.64
CA SER A 43 -18.33 -0.49 -7.64
C SER A 43 -19.20 -1.76 -7.65
N GLY A 44 -18.67 -2.87 -7.14
CA GLY A 44 -19.40 -4.15 -7.07
C GLY A 44 -19.39 -5.00 -8.34
N LEU A 45 -18.66 -4.63 -9.40
CA LEU A 45 -18.55 -5.41 -10.65
C LEU A 45 -17.73 -6.71 -10.54
N GLY A 46 -17.20 -7.05 -9.36
CA GLY A 46 -16.41 -8.26 -9.17
C GLY A 46 -14.92 -8.10 -9.49
N LYS A 47 -14.33 -6.91 -9.26
CA LYS A 47 -12.89 -6.67 -9.44
C LYS A 47 -12.02 -7.64 -8.64
N GLY A 48 -12.35 -7.90 -7.39
CA GLY A 48 -11.63 -8.86 -6.54
C GLY A 48 -11.60 -10.26 -7.15
N ILE A 49 -12.76 -10.77 -7.60
CA ILE A 49 -12.89 -12.07 -8.27
C ILE A 49 -12.13 -12.12 -9.60
N PHE A 50 -12.20 -11.05 -10.40
CA PHE A 50 -11.45 -10.97 -11.65
C PHE A 50 -9.94 -11.02 -11.38
N SER A 51 -9.44 -10.17 -10.47
CA SER A 51 -8.02 -10.12 -10.10
C SER A 51 -7.53 -11.45 -9.53
N SER A 52 -8.32 -12.12 -8.67
CA SER A 52 -7.96 -13.41 -8.09
C SER A 52 -7.89 -14.51 -9.16
N SER A 53 -8.83 -14.53 -10.10
CA SER A 53 -8.85 -15.47 -11.22
C SER A 53 -7.66 -15.26 -12.16
N LEU A 54 -7.34 -14.00 -12.48
CA LEU A 54 -6.16 -13.67 -13.28
C LEU A 54 -4.86 -14.08 -12.59
N ALA A 55 -4.72 -13.77 -11.30
CA ALA A 55 -3.56 -14.17 -10.51
C ALA A 55 -3.40 -15.70 -10.47
N LYS A 56 -4.51 -16.44 -10.33
CA LYS A 56 -4.51 -17.91 -10.35
C LYS A 56 -4.04 -18.46 -11.69
N LEU A 57 -4.54 -17.92 -12.82
CA LEU A 57 -4.08 -18.32 -14.15
C LEU A 57 -2.58 -18.07 -14.35
N LEU A 58 -2.06 -16.96 -13.84
CA LEU A 58 -0.62 -16.66 -13.88
C LEU A 58 0.18 -17.65 -13.00
N LYS A 59 -0.30 -17.94 -11.78
CA LYS A 59 0.31 -18.94 -10.89
C LYS A 59 0.36 -20.32 -11.55
N ASP A 60 -0.73 -20.73 -12.21
CA ASP A 60 -0.82 -22.02 -12.92
C ASP A 60 0.10 -22.10 -14.15
N LYS A 61 0.60 -20.96 -14.66
CA LYS A 61 1.65 -20.88 -15.68
C LYS A 61 3.07 -20.89 -15.11
N GLY A 62 3.22 -21.04 -13.80
CA GLY A 62 4.51 -21.10 -13.11
C GLY A 62 5.10 -19.74 -12.74
N PHE A 63 4.30 -18.66 -12.80
CA PHE A 63 4.74 -17.36 -12.31
C PHE A 63 4.57 -17.25 -10.80
N VAL A 64 5.51 -16.57 -10.14
CA VAL A 64 5.34 -16.10 -8.76
C VAL A 64 4.44 -14.88 -8.80
N VAL A 65 3.33 -14.93 -8.08
CA VAL A 65 2.33 -13.85 -8.03
C VAL A 65 2.11 -13.39 -6.60
N ALA A 66 2.02 -12.07 -6.42
CA ALA A 66 1.70 -11.43 -5.15
C ALA A 66 0.64 -10.36 -5.41
N PRO A 67 -0.65 -10.66 -5.17
CA PRO A 67 -1.71 -9.67 -5.32
C PRO A 67 -1.59 -8.61 -4.22
N ILE A 68 -1.89 -7.35 -4.56
CA ILE A 68 -1.94 -6.24 -3.61
C ILE A 68 -3.29 -5.56 -3.77
N LYS A 69 -4.00 -5.37 -2.66
CA LYS A 69 -5.24 -4.61 -2.61
C LYS A 69 -4.96 -3.21 -2.10
N LEU A 70 -5.28 -2.22 -2.93
CA LEU A 70 -5.21 -0.80 -2.58
C LEU A 70 -6.61 -0.28 -2.31
N GLU A 71 -6.85 0.18 -1.09
CA GLU A 71 -8.11 0.77 -0.65
C GLU A 71 -8.03 2.29 -0.53
N GLY A 72 -9.06 2.98 -1.03
CA GLY A 72 -9.12 4.44 -1.00
C GLY A 72 -9.55 5.03 0.35
N TYR A 73 -9.99 4.19 1.30
CA TYR A 73 -10.52 4.65 2.59
C TYR A 73 -9.42 5.18 3.53
N LEU A 74 -9.81 6.09 4.41
CA LEU A 74 -8.90 6.71 5.40
C LEU A 74 -8.67 5.86 6.65
N ASN A 75 -9.41 4.76 6.81
CA ASN A 75 -9.16 3.81 7.90
C ASN A 75 -7.78 3.17 7.70
N ILE A 76 -6.99 3.04 8.77
CA ILE A 76 -5.65 2.43 8.74
C ILE A 76 -5.71 0.90 8.50
N ASP A 77 -6.83 0.30 8.88
CA ASP A 77 -7.17 -1.10 8.71
C ASP A 77 -8.69 -1.25 8.57
N SER A 78 -9.13 -2.48 8.34
CA SER A 78 -10.56 -2.78 8.23
C SER A 78 -11.25 -2.99 9.58
N GLY A 79 -10.52 -3.08 10.69
CA GLY A 79 -11.06 -3.48 12.01
C GLY A 79 -12.10 -2.52 12.58
N THR A 80 -12.04 -1.24 12.18
CA THR A 80 -13.00 -0.20 12.61
C THR A 80 -14.24 -0.09 11.70
N LEU A 81 -14.31 -0.84 10.61
CA LEU A 81 -15.44 -0.80 9.68
C LEU A 81 -16.62 -1.60 10.20
N ASN A 82 -17.83 -1.14 9.89
CA ASN A 82 -19.04 -1.90 10.21
C ASN A 82 -19.20 -3.07 9.22
N PRO A 83 -19.16 -4.34 9.68
CA PRO A 83 -19.16 -5.49 8.78
C PRO A 83 -20.47 -5.67 8.01
N TYR A 84 -21.59 -5.19 8.56
CA TYR A 84 -22.88 -5.24 7.87
C TYR A 84 -22.98 -4.26 6.69
N ARG A 85 -22.06 -3.29 6.60
CA ARG A 85 -22.02 -2.32 5.48
C ARG A 85 -20.86 -2.57 4.53
N HIS A 86 -19.71 -3.01 5.05
CA HIS A 86 -18.46 -3.14 4.29
C HIS A 86 -18.04 -4.58 4.01
N GLY A 87 -18.75 -5.58 4.55
CA GLY A 87 -18.37 -6.99 4.43
C GLY A 87 -17.51 -7.46 5.61
N GLU A 88 -17.05 -8.71 5.54
CA GLU A 88 -16.20 -9.27 6.60
C GLU A 88 -14.85 -8.53 6.68
N VAL A 89 -14.31 -8.47 7.89
CA VAL A 89 -12.89 -8.15 8.11
C VAL A 89 -12.14 -9.46 8.03
N PHE A 90 -11.20 -9.56 7.09
CA PHE A 90 -10.33 -10.72 6.96
C PHE A 90 -9.06 -10.51 7.79
N VAL A 91 -8.53 -11.56 8.41
CA VAL A 91 -7.33 -11.49 9.25
C VAL A 91 -6.28 -12.41 8.64
N LEU A 92 -5.12 -11.84 8.30
CA LEU A 92 -3.96 -12.58 7.80
C LEU A 92 -3.19 -13.26 8.94
N ASP A 93 -2.29 -14.19 8.60
CA ASP A 93 -1.51 -14.93 9.61
C ASP A 93 -0.58 -14.03 10.44
N ASP A 94 -0.17 -12.87 9.90
CA ASP A 94 0.61 -11.86 10.62
C ASP A 94 -0.26 -10.96 11.53
N GLY A 95 -1.56 -11.22 11.60
CA GLY A 95 -2.53 -10.50 12.42
C GLY A 95 -3.11 -9.25 11.79
N LYS A 96 -2.78 -8.94 10.52
CA LYS A 96 -3.34 -7.77 9.85
C LYS A 96 -4.84 -7.93 9.57
N GLU A 97 -5.63 -7.00 10.11
CA GLU A 97 -7.05 -6.81 9.77
C GLU A 97 -7.17 -6.08 8.42
N CYS A 98 -7.77 -6.74 7.43
CA CYS A 98 -7.82 -6.30 6.04
C CYS A 98 -9.19 -6.54 5.39
N ASP A 99 -9.32 -6.07 4.15
CA ASP A 99 -10.52 -6.24 3.32
C ASP A 99 -10.74 -7.71 2.90
N MET A 100 -12.01 -8.09 2.69
CA MET A 100 -12.44 -9.43 2.29
C MET A 100 -11.77 -9.94 0.98
N ASP A 101 -11.33 -9.05 0.09
CA ASP A 101 -10.64 -9.45 -1.14
C ASP A 101 -9.34 -10.23 -0.84
N LEU A 102 -8.65 -9.97 0.28
CA LEU A 102 -7.44 -10.71 0.66
C LEU A 102 -7.74 -12.18 0.92
N GLY A 103 -8.82 -12.47 1.66
CA GLY A 103 -9.26 -13.85 1.86
C GLY A 103 -9.67 -14.53 0.56
N THR A 104 -10.21 -13.77 -0.39
CA THR A 104 -10.51 -14.29 -1.74
C THR A 104 -9.23 -14.63 -2.51
N TYR A 105 -8.17 -13.83 -2.36
CA TYR A 105 -6.87 -14.11 -2.95
C TYR A 105 -6.23 -15.35 -2.34
N GLU A 106 -6.19 -15.48 -1.01
CA GLU A 106 -5.63 -16.65 -0.34
C GLU A 106 -6.33 -17.94 -0.78
N ARG A 107 -7.68 -17.93 -0.77
CA ARG A 107 -8.48 -19.09 -1.19
C ARG A 107 -8.27 -19.47 -2.66
N MET A 108 -8.17 -18.50 -3.56
CA MET A 108 -8.00 -18.76 -4.99
C MET A 108 -6.58 -19.18 -5.35
N LEU A 109 -5.59 -18.63 -4.65
CA LEU A 109 -4.18 -18.89 -4.91
C LEU A 109 -3.64 -20.07 -4.13
N ASP A 110 -4.26 -20.48 -3.02
CA ASP A 110 -3.69 -21.42 -2.07
C ASP A 110 -2.29 -20.93 -1.63
N GLN A 111 -2.28 -19.76 -0.98
CA GLN A 111 -1.07 -19.02 -0.59
C GLN A 111 -1.40 -18.05 0.53
N GLU A 112 -0.56 -18.05 1.56
CA GLU A 112 -0.58 -17.07 2.65
C GLU A 112 -0.15 -15.69 2.13
N LEU A 113 -0.91 -14.66 2.49
CA LEU A 113 -0.57 -13.26 2.26
C LEU A 113 -0.15 -12.59 3.57
N CYS A 114 0.46 -11.42 3.46
CA CYS A 114 0.91 -10.63 4.60
C CYS A 114 0.43 -9.18 4.49
N SER A 115 0.72 -8.39 5.51
CA SER A 115 0.40 -6.97 5.59
C SER A 115 0.83 -6.15 4.37
N ASP A 116 1.91 -6.53 3.68
CA ASP A 116 2.37 -5.86 2.45
C ASP A 116 1.40 -6.05 1.26
N ASN A 117 0.45 -6.99 1.35
CA ASN A 117 -0.56 -7.22 0.33
C ASN A 117 -1.78 -6.30 0.48
N PHE A 118 -1.83 -5.44 1.51
CA PHE A 118 -2.96 -4.57 1.77
C PHE A 118 -2.50 -3.16 2.16
N ALA A 119 -2.90 -2.16 1.37
CA ALA A 119 -2.61 -0.75 1.66
C ALA A 119 -3.88 0.10 1.62
N THR A 120 -4.00 1.05 2.54
CA THR A 120 -5.08 2.03 2.57
C THR A 120 -4.55 3.46 2.48
N SER A 121 -5.37 4.40 2.02
CA SER A 121 -5.06 5.83 2.13
C SER A 121 -4.75 6.25 3.57
N GLY A 122 -5.41 5.62 4.56
CA GLY A 122 -5.14 5.83 5.97
C GLY A 122 -3.69 5.52 6.35
N GLN A 123 -3.19 4.33 5.99
CA GLN A 123 -1.80 3.93 6.27
C GLN A 123 -0.79 4.88 5.61
N ILE A 124 -0.99 5.16 4.33
CA ILE A 124 -0.11 6.01 3.53
C ILE A 124 -0.04 7.43 4.12
N LEU A 125 -1.20 8.03 4.41
CA LEU A 125 -1.23 9.38 4.96
C LEU A 125 -0.68 9.43 6.39
N THR A 126 -0.89 8.40 7.20
CA THR A 126 -0.26 8.29 8.52
C THR A 126 1.26 8.30 8.39
N GLU A 127 1.83 7.48 7.51
CA GLU A 127 3.29 7.41 7.33
C GLU A 127 3.87 8.74 6.84
N VAL A 128 3.22 9.38 5.86
CA VAL A 128 3.62 10.70 5.36
C VAL A 128 3.59 11.75 6.47
N LEU A 129 2.52 11.81 7.27
CA LEU A 129 2.42 12.76 8.38
C LEU A 129 3.43 12.45 9.50
N GLU A 130 3.72 11.19 9.77
CA GLU A 130 4.75 10.80 10.73
C GLU A 130 6.15 11.22 10.27
N LYS A 131 6.49 10.99 8.99
CA LYS A 131 7.76 11.44 8.39
C LYS A 131 7.89 12.96 8.47
N GLU A 132 6.81 13.68 8.21
CA GLU A 132 6.77 15.14 8.35
C GLU A 132 7.01 15.59 9.78
N ARG A 133 6.31 15.03 10.77
CA ARG A 133 6.49 15.36 12.19
C ARG A 133 7.89 15.01 12.71
N LYS A 134 8.54 13.99 12.15
CA LYS A 134 9.94 13.59 12.44
C LYS A 134 10.97 14.50 11.74
N GLY A 135 10.53 15.40 10.85
CA GLY A 135 11.41 16.31 10.11
C GLY A 135 12.07 15.69 8.88
N SER A 136 11.64 14.51 8.43
CA SER A 136 12.25 13.75 7.33
C SER A 136 12.19 14.48 5.98
N TYR A 137 11.25 15.41 5.80
CA TYR A 137 11.15 16.22 4.58
C TYR A 137 11.96 17.52 4.63
N LEU A 138 12.81 17.71 5.65
CA LEU A 138 13.81 18.77 5.71
C LEU A 138 13.23 20.20 5.57
N GLY A 139 12.03 20.42 6.10
CA GLY A 139 11.33 21.71 6.05
C GLY A 139 10.65 22.05 4.72
N ARG A 140 10.56 21.10 3.78
CA ARG A 140 9.82 21.25 2.52
C ARG A 140 8.31 21.13 2.71
N ASP A 141 7.56 21.71 1.79
CA ASP A 141 6.10 21.54 1.71
C ASP A 141 5.77 20.08 1.40
N VAL A 142 4.95 19.45 2.24
CA VAL A 142 4.45 18.09 2.01
C VAL A 142 3.18 18.14 1.17
N GLN A 143 3.15 17.35 0.10
CA GLN A 143 2.17 17.46 -1.00
C GLN A 143 1.74 16.07 -1.50
N MET A 144 0.58 16.01 -2.16
CA MET A 144 0.09 14.77 -2.77
C MET A 144 1.08 14.19 -3.79
N ILE A 145 1.69 15.05 -4.59
CA ILE A 145 2.79 14.72 -5.49
C ILE A 145 3.95 15.63 -5.06
N PRO A 146 5.16 15.11 -4.80
CA PRO A 146 5.60 13.72 -4.93
C PRO A 146 5.34 12.84 -3.69
N HIS A 147 5.07 13.43 -2.52
CA HIS A 147 5.27 12.75 -1.24
C HIS A 147 4.29 11.61 -0.99
N VAL A 148 2.99 11.83 -1.24
CA VAL A 148 1.99 10.75 -1.11
C VAL A 148 2.17 9.73 -2.22
N THR A 149 2.34 10.16 -3.48
CA THR A 149 2.54 9.24 -4.60
C THR A 149 3.82 8.41 -4.55
N GLY A 150 4.86 8.89 -3.87
CA GLY A 150 6.10 8.12 -3.71
C GLY A 150 6.10 7.24 -2.46
N GLU A 151 5.08 7.36 -1.60
CA GLU A 151 4.79 6.36 -0.56
C GLU A 151 3.93 5.20 -1.10
N VAL A 152 3.10 5.46 -2.12
CA VAL A 152 2.33 4.44 -2.86
C VAL A 152 3.26 3.58 -3.70
#